data_AF-A0A9P9JAJ7-F1
#
_entry.id   AF-A0A9P9JAJ7-F1
#
_cell.length_a   1.000
_cell.length_b   1.000
_cell.length_c   1.000
_cell.angle_alpha   90.00
_cell.angle_beta   90.00
_cell.angle_gamma   90.00
#
_symmetry.space_group_name_H-M   'P 1'
#
loop_
_entity.id
_entity.type
_entity.pdbx_description
1 polymer ?
#
loop_
_entity_poly.entity_id
_entity_poly.type
_entity_poly.pdbx_seq_one_letter_code
_entity_poly.pdbx_strand_id
1 'polypeptide(L)'
;MQLWQVESGECTQEIWNAGFCNIRFDANDSTLLTEVGTISLQGPAFSGGNTGIPLAECVSGFGISLDGSWIMWQNRELFRIPREYFPLSSKIIGSTVIPGCSSGRVIIMSFANLEIVER
;
A
#
# COMPACT_ATOMS: atom_id res chain seq x y z
N MET A 1 -12.63 -1.39 -1.09
CA MET A 1 -12.55 -1.71 0.35
C MET A 1 -13.32 -0.65 1.13
N GLN A 2 -13.99 -1.03 2.21
CA GLN A 2 -14.77 -0.09 3.02
C GLN A 2 -14.35 -0.19 4.48
N LEU A 3 -14.26 0.95 5.15
CA LEU A 3 -13.97 1.04 6.58
C LEU A 3 -15.28 1.34 7.32
N TRP A 4 -15.63 0.47 8.27
CA TRP A 4 -16.88 0.55 9.01
C TRP A 4 -16.60 0.82 10.49
N GLN A 5 -17.38 1.73 11.07
CA GLN A 5 -17.41 1.87 12.53
C GLN A 5 -18.39 0.84 13.09
N VAL A 6 -17.88 -0.11 13.87
CA VAL A 6 -18.67 -1.27 14.35
C VAL A 6 -19.82 -0.84 15.27
N GLU A 7 -19.61 0.18 16.10
CA GLU A 7 -20.60 0.63 17.09
C GLU A 7 -21.82 1.30 16.45
N SER A 8 -21.62 2.15 15.44
CA SER A 8 -22.70 2.87 14.76
C SER A 8 -23.25 2.13 13.54
N GLY A 9 -22.47 1.19 12.98
CA GLY A 9 -22.78 0.54 11.70
C GLY A 9 -22.58 1.45 10.49
N GLU A 10 -21.99 2.63 10.68
CA GLU A 10 -21.75 3.59 9.60
C GLU A 10 -20.49 3.24 8.81
N CYS A 11 -20.57 3.36 7.48
CA CYS A 11 -19.41 3.33 6.62
C CYS A 11 -18.71 4.69 6.72
N THR A 12 -17.47 4.69 7.21
CA THR A 12 -16.67 5.92 7.42
C THR A 12 -15.83 6.27 6.21
N GLN A 13 -15.40 5.28 5.43
CA GLN A 13 -14.53 5.49 4.29
C GLN A 13 -14.71 4.42 3.24
N GLU A 14 -14.69 4.83 1.98
CA GLU A 14 -14.54 3.92 0.85
C GLU A 14 -13.17 4.12 0.20
N ILE A 15 -12.47 3.02 -0.06
CA ILE A 15 -11.16 3.00 -0.70
C ILE A 15 -11.29 2.24 -2.01
N TRP A 16 -11.06 2.97 -3.10
CA TRP A 16 -11.20 2.45 -4.46
C TRP A 16 -9.90 1.84 -4.96
N ASN A 17 -10.01 0.97 -5.96
CA ASN A 17 -8.87 0.31 -6.61
C ASN A 17 -7.98 -0.47 -5.64
N ALA A 18 -8.53 -0.91 -4.50
CA ALA A 18 -7.80 -1.69 -3.51
C ALA A 18 -7.53 -3.14 -3.97
N GLY A 19 -8.11 -3.59 -5.08
CA GLY A 19 -7.99 -4.98 -5.56
C GLY A 19 -8.43 -6.03 -4.53
N PHE A 20 -8.17 -7.30 -4.83
CA PHE A 20 -8.24 -8.38 -3.84
C PHE A 20 -6.92 -8.39 -3.05
N CYS A 21 -6.79 -7.47 -2.10
CA CYS A 21 -5.63 -7.46 -1.20
C CYS A 21 -5.95 -8.24 0.07
N ASN A 22 -5.01 -9.07 0.51
CA ASN A 22 -4.99 -9.49 1.91
C ASN A 22 -4.80 -8.24 2.78
N ILE A 23 -5.64 -8.08 3.80
CA ILE A 23 -5.61 -6.93 4.71
C ILE A 23 -5.50 -7.40 6.15
N ARG A 24 -4.73 -6.67 6.95
CA ARG A 24 -4.62 -6.89 8.38
C ARG A 24 -4.20 -5.62 9.08
N PHE A 25 -4.55 -5.47 10.35
CA PHE A 25 -4.03 -4.39 11.17
C PHE A 25 -2.58 -4.64 11.57
N ASP A 26 -1.84 -3.55 11.81
CA ASP A 26 -0.58 -3.63 12.54
C ASP A 26 -0.82 -3.93 14.02
N ALA A 27 0.24 -4.11 14.80
CA ALA A 27 0.13 -4.47 16.22
C ALA A 27 -0.50 -3.36 17.09
N ASN A 28 -0.58 -2.13 16.57
CA ASN A 28 -1.10 -0.96 17.29
C ASN A 28 -2.49 -0.53 16.78
N ASP A 29 -3.11 -1.28 15.86
CA ASP A 29 -4.38 -0.94 15.20
C ASP A 29 -4.43 0.46 14.56
N SER A 30 -3.25 0.99 14.21
CA SER A 30 -3.07 2.35 13.68
C SER A 30 -3.00 2.35 12.15
N THR A 31 -2.60 1.22 11.58
CA THR A 31 -2.26 1.09 10.16
C THR A 31 -2.85 -0.19 9.61
N LEU A 32 -3.44 -0.10 8.42
CA LEU A 32 -3.83 -1.27 7.64
C LEU A 32 -2.67 -1.70 6.74
N LEU A 33 -2.20 -2.92 6.94
CA LEU A 33 -1.20 -3.57 6.11
C LEU A 33 -1.91 -4.26 4.94
N THR A 34 -1.54 -3.90 3.73
CA THR A 34 -2.06 -4.49 2.49
C THR A 34 -0.89 -5.02 1.65
N GLU A 35 -1.19 -5.82 0.62
CA GLU A 35 -0.16 -6.27 -0.33
C GLU A 35 0.47 -5.09 -1.09
N VAL A 36 -0.34 -4.08 -1.41
CA VAL A 36 0.03 -2.93 -2.24
C VAL A 36 0.63 -1.76 -1.45
N GLY A 37 0.65 -1.82 -0.12
CA GLY A 37 1.17 -0.75 0.72
C GLY A 37 0.61 -0.73 2.14
N THR A 38 1.09 0.23 2.93
CA THR A 38 0.54 0.50 4.26
C THR A 38 -0.36 1.73 4.24
N ILE A 39 -1.54 1.64 4.86
CA ILE A 39 -2.53 2.71 4.91
C ILE A 39 -2.67 3.19 6.36
N SER A 40 -2.35 4.45 6.62
CA SER A 40 -2.51 5.03 7.96
C SER A 40 -3.96 5.44 8.19
N LEU A 41 -4.58 4.93 9.25
CA LEU A 41 -5.97 5.22 9.61
C LEU A 41 -6.13 6.58 10.29
N GLN A 42 -5.02 7.16 10.76
CA GLN A 42 -4.95 8.49 11.38
C GLN A 42 -4.56 9.59 10.37
N GLY A 43 -4.43 9.23 9.08
CA GLY A 43 -3.97 10.14 8.04
C GLY A 43 -5.02 11.17 7.61
N PRO A 44 -4.58 12.24 6.91
CA PRO A 44 -5.47 13.28 6.37
C PRO A 44 -6.51 12.71 5.41
N ALA A 45 -6.18 11.61 4.71
CA ALA A 45 -7.13 10.87 3.87
C ALA A 45 -8.40 10.50 4.66
N PHE A 46 -8.29 10.07 5.91
CA PHE A 46 -9.43 9.63 6.72
C PHE A 46 -10.07 10.77 7.55
N SER A 47 -9.58 12.01 7.39
CA SER A 47 -10.10 13.18 8.12
C SER A 47 -11.28 13.86 7.42
N GLY A 48 -11.62 13.43 6.20
CA GLY A 48 -12.51 14.17 5.29
C GLY A 48 -13.76 13.42 4.84
N GLY A 49 -14.66 13.02 5.75
CA GLY A 49 -16.00 12.52 5.41
C GLY A 49 -16.09 11.32 4.43
N ASN A 50 -17.31 10.91 4.09
CA ASN A 50 -17.59 9.70 3.30
C ASN A 50 -17.28 9.84 1.78
N THR A 51 -16.24 10.56 1.39
CA THR A 51 -15.84 10.65 -0.02
C THR A 51 -14.89 9.51 -0.35
N GLY A 52 -15.13 8.76 -1.42
CA GLY A 52 -14.23 7.67 -1.80
C GLY A 52 -12.84 8.17 -2.17
N ILE A 53 -11.81 7.50 -1.66
CA ILE A 53 -10.40 7.89 -1.82
C ILE A 53 -9.67 6.83 -2.65
N PRO A 54 -8.91 7.22 -3.67
CA PRO A 54 -8.05 6.31 -4.40
C PRO A 54 -7.00 5.68 -3.47
N LEU A 55 -6.78 4.37 -3.56
CA LEU A 55 -5.74 3.68 -2.79
C LEU A 55 -4.38 4.39 -2.83
N ALA A 56 -4.00 4.92 -3.99
CA ALA A 56 -2.74 5.64 -4.21
C ALA A 56 -2.56 6.84 -3.26
N GLU A 57 -3.65 7.50 -2.86
CA GLU A 57 -3.64 8.62 -1.92
C GLU A 57 -3.65 8.18 -0.45
N CYS A 58 -4.06 6.93 -0.19
CA CYS A 58 -4.10 6.35 1.15
C CYS A 58 -2.77 5.69 1.57
N VAL A 59 -1.96 5.26 0.61
CA VAL A 59 -0.71 4.52 0.89
C VAL A 59 0.35 5.47 1.41
N SER A 60 0.70 5.30 2.68
CA SER A 60 1.85 5.92 3.32
C SER A 60 3.03 4.97 3.24
N GLY A 61 4.21 5.49 2.87
CA GLY A 61 5.45 4.71 2.81
C GLY A 61 5.60 3.86 1.54
N PHE A 62 6.17 2.65 1.67
CA PHE A 62 6.42 1.77 0.54
C PHE A 62 5.14 1.10 0.04
N GLY A 63 5.03 0.95 -1.28
CA GLY A 63 3.90 0.32 -1.95
C GLY A 63 4.26 -0.29 -3.30
N ILE A 64 3.26 -0.87 -3.95
CA ILE A 64 3.34 -1.30 -5.36
C ILE A 64 2.22 -0.59 -6.11
N SER A 65 2.51 -0.09 -7.32
CA SER A 65 1.51 0.54 -8.18
C SER A 65 0.40 -0.45 -8.55
N LEU A 66 -0.78 0.06 -8.88
CA LEU A 66 -1.97 -0.75 -9.17
C LEU A 66 -1.74 -1.75 -10.33
N ASP A 67 -0.93 -1.38 -11.30
CA ASP A 67 -0.57 -2.21 -12.46
C ASP A 67 0.63 -3.15 -12.18
N GLY A 68 1.19 -3.10 -10.97
CA GLY A 68 2.36 -3.89 -10.58
C GLY A 68 3.68 -3.47 -11.22
N SER A 69 3.71 -2.36 -11.96
CA SER A 69 4.89 -1.96 -12.73
C SER A 69 5.91 -1.14 -11.95
N TRP A 70 5.55 -0.62 -10.77
CA TRP A 70 6.42 0.21 -9.94
C TRP A 70 6.37 -0.17 -8.46
N ILE A 71 7.53 -0.07 -7.82
CA ILE A 71 7.62 0.12 -6.38
C ILE A 71 7.47 1.61 -6.10
N MET A 72 6.60 1.93 -5.16
CA MET A 72 6.22 3.28 -4.80
C MET A 72 6.78 3.67 -3.43
N TRP A 73 7.05 4.96 -3.23
CA TRP A 73 7.30 5.57 -1.92
C TRP A 73 6.46 6.84 -1.80
N GLN A 74 5.55 6.91 -0.82
CA GLN A 74 4.64 8.05 -0.62
C GLN A 74 3.94 8.50 -1.92
N ASN A 75 3.36 7.55 -2.65
CA ASN A 75 2.71 7.76 -3.95
C ASN A 75 3.64 8.29 -5.07
N ARG A 76 4.96 8.15 -4.93
CA ARG A 76 5.93 8.46 -5.99
C ARG A 76 6.58 7.19 -6.52
N GLU A 77 6.78 7.13 -7.83
CA GLU A 77 7.48 6.04 -8.51
C GLU A 77 8.96 6.03 -8.08
N LEU A 78 9.40 4.92 -7.46
CA LEU A 78 10.78 4.78 -6.98
C LEU A 78 11.59 3.83 -7.86
N PHE A 79 11.03 2.67 -8.20
CA PHE A 79 11.73 1.64 -8.95
C PHE A 79 10.80 0.91 -9.90
N ARG A 80 11.16 0.87 -11.19
CA ARG A 80 10.37 0.20 -12.22
C ARG A 80 10.65 -1.30 -12.20
N ILE A 81 9.61 -2.09 -12.04
CA ILE A 81 9.68 -3.55 -12.06
C ILE A 81 9.70 -4.02 -13.53
N PRO A 82 10.70 -4.81 -13.96
CA PRO A 82 10.67 -5.45 -15.27
C PRO A 82 9.49 -6.43 -15.39
N ARG A 83 8.96 -6.61 -16.60
CA ARG A 83 7.70 -7.33 -16.83
C ARG A 83 7.74 -8.78 -16.36
N GLU A 84 8.89 -9.43 -16.51
CA GLU A 84 9.17 -10.79 -16.05
C GLU A 84 9.08 -10.97 -14.52
N TYR A 85 9.07 -9.85 -13.78
CA TYR A 85 9.00 -9.80 -12.33
C TYR A 85 7.72 -9.15 -11.80
N PHE A 86 6.72 -8.93 -12.66
CA PHE A 86 5.44 -8.37 -12.21
C PHE A 86 4.84 -9.22 -11.07
N PRO A 87 4.49 -8.59 -9.94
CA PRO A 87 3.96 -9.29 -8.79
C PRO A 87 2.55 -9.81 -9.06
N LEU A 88 2.28 -11.06 -8.64
CA LEU A 88 0.92 -11.55 -8.40
C LEU A 88 0.50 -11.38 -6.93
N SER A 89 1.49 -11.31 -6.05
CA SER A 89 1.33 -11.06 -4.62
C SER A 89 2.54 -10.29 -4.13
N SER A 90 2.41 -9.63 -2.98
CA SER A 90 3.55 -8.99 -2.38
C SER A 90 3.39 -8.83 -0.87
N LYS A 91 4.53 -8.63 -0.21
CA LYS A 91 4.58 -8.33 1.22
C LYS A 91 5.50 -7.16 1.46
N ILE A 92 5.04 -6.21 2.27
CA ILE A 92 5.78 -5.01 2.64
C ILE A 92 6.02 -5.03 4.14
N ILE A 93 7.27 -4.88 4.55
CA ILE A 93 7.70 -4.90 5.95
C ILE A 93 8.71 -3.77 6.14
N GLY A 94 8.31 -2.67 6.79
CA GLY A 94 9.16 -1.50 6.96
C GLY A 94 9.63 -0.95 5.61
N SER A 95 10.95 -0.91 5.39
CA SER A 95 11.57 -0.49 4.12
C SER A 95 11.88 -1.65 3.15
N THR A 96 11.31 -2.83 3.39
CA THR A 96 11.51 -4.01 2.55
C THR A 96 10.24 -4.33 1.78
N VAL A 97 10.37 -4.42 0.46
CA VAL A 97 9.31 -4.83 -0.48
C VAL A 97 9.66 -6.21 -1.03
N ILE A 98 8.71 -7.14 -0.95
CA ILE A 98 8.89 -8.54 -1.33
C ILE A 98 7.84 -8.95 -2.37
N PRO A 99 8.09 -8.72 -3.67
CA PRO A 99 7.22 -9.18 -4.75
C PRO A 99 7.32 -10.70 -4.99
N GLY A 100 6.17 -11.38 -5.09
CA GLY A 100 6.05 -12.75 -5.57
C GLY A 100 5.60 -12.80 -7.02
N CYS A 101 6.45 -13.30 -7.91
CA CYS A 101 6.21 -13.31 -9.35
C CYS A 101 5.43 -14.56 -9.80
N SER A 102 4.73 -14.47 -10.93
CA SER A 102 4.02 -15.61 -11.54
C SER A 102 4.91 -16.81 -11.90
N SER A 103 6.22 -16.57 -12.06
CA SER A 103 7.22 -17.60 -12.28
C SER A 103 7.57 -18.41 -11.03
N GLY A 104 7.03 -18.06 -9.86
CA GLY A 104 7.38 -18.65 -8.56
C GLY A 104 8.64 -18.04 -7.93
N ARG A 105 9.28 -17.07 -8.58
CA ARG A 105 10.41 -16.32 -8.01
C ARG A 105 9.92 -15.29 -7.01
N VAL A 106 10.72 -15.07 -5.97
CA VAL A 106 10.50 -14.02 -4.98
C VAL A 106 11.69 -13.07 -5.01
N ILE A 107 11.43 -11.78 -5.15
CA ILE A 107 12.45 -10.75 -5.07
C ILE A 107 12.36 -10.10 -3.69
N ILE A 108 13.50 -9.83 -3.07
CA ILE A 108 13.57 -9.10 -1.81
C ILE A 108 14.37 -7.83 -2.07
N MET A 109 13.71 -6.67 -1.92
CA MET A 109 14.35 -5.37 -2.05
C MET A 109 14.24 -4.63 -0.73
N SER A 110 15.38 -4.26 -0.16
CA SER A 110 15.45 -3.43 1.04
C SER A 110 16.06 -2.09 0.68
N PHE A 111 15.39 -1.02 1.11
CA PHE A 111 15.85 0.34 0.92
C PHE A 111 16.47 0.83 2.23
N ALA A 112 17.77 1.15 2.20
CA ALA A 112 18.44 1.87 3.27
C ALA A 112 18.08 3.37 3.17
N ASN A 113 17.92 4.05 4.32
CA ASN A 113 17.58 5.48 4.48
C ASN A 113 17.47 6.26 3.16
N LEU A 114 16.23 6.52 2.73
CA LEU A 114 15.94 7.39 1.59
C LEU A 114 16.25 8.85 1.98
N GLU A 115 17.52 9.25 1.93
CA GLU A 115 17.87 10.66 1.80
C GLU A 115 17.54 11.07 0.36
N ILE A 116 16.39 11.71 0.18
CA ILE A 116 16.01 12.28 -1.11
C ILE A 116 16.93 13.49 -1.34
N VAL A 117 17.92 13.33 -2.21
CA VAL A 117 18.64 14.47 -2.79
C VAL A 117 17.71 15.08 -3.84
N GLU A 118 16.96 16.11 -3.48
CA GLU A 118 16.27 16.94 -4.46
C GLU A 118 17.32 17.60 -5.36
N ARG A 119 17.21 17.40 -6.68
CA ARG A 119 18.03 18.05 -7.71
C ARG A 119 17.22 19.11 -8.43
#